data_AF-A0A498ESF4-F1
#
_entry.id   AF-A0A498ESF4-F1
#
_cell.length_a   1.000
_cell.length_b   1.000
_cell.length_c   1.000
_cell.angle_alpha   90.00
_cell.angle_beta   90.00
_cell.angle_gamma   90.00
#
_symmetry.space_group_name_H-M   'P 1'
#
loop_
_entity.id
_entity.type
_entity.pdbx_description
1 polymer ?
#
loop_
_entity_poly.entity_id
_entity_poly.type
_entity_poly.pdbx_seq_one_letter_code
_entity_poly.pdbx_strand_id
1 'polypeptide(L)'
;VENMDIKRDIFADLDEIVPEGVVLATNTSTLSITTIAAATDRPELVVGLHFMNPVPIMKGVEVVRGEKTDPEVVEFAHEFSEDLGKETWESDDKPGFVTNRILMPWLNEGIRAYDEGVASKEDIDRGMTLGTNVPMGPLTLAD
;
A
#
# COMPACT_ATOMS: atom_id res chain seq x y z
N VAL A 1 12.77 -0.13 4.71
CA VAL A 1 13.00 -1.46 5.33
C VAL A 1 11.64 -2.05 5.66
N GLU A 2 11.37 -3.26 5.18
CA GLU A 2 10.09 -3.96 5.41
C GLU A 2 10.28 -5.08 6.43
N ASN A 3 10.43 -4.67 7.69
CA ASN A 3 10.55 -5.57 8.82
C ASN A 3 9.77 -4.95 9.98
N MET A 4 8.92 -5.74 10.64
CA MET A 4 8.03 -5.26 11.69
C MET A 4 8.80 -4.74 12.91
N ASP A 5 9.78 -5.51 13.39
CA ASP A 5 10.55 -5.15 14.59
C ASP A 5 11.28 -3.82 14.38
N ILE A 6 11.96 -3.67 13.24
CA ILE A 6 12.66 -2.42 12.88
C ILE A 6 11.70 -1.23 12.80
N LYS A 7 10.50 -1.41 12.24
CA LYS A 7 9.52 -0.32 12.16
C LYS A 7 8.97 0.05 13.53
N ARG A 8 8.72 -0.93 14.40
CA ARG A 8 8.25 -0.68 15.77
C ARG A 8 9.29 0.07 16.58
N ASP A 9 10.56 -0.33 16.49
CA ASP A 9 11.66 0.36 17.18
C ASP A 9 11.76 1.83 16.70
N ILE A 10 11.73 2.06 15.39
CA ILE A 10 11.75 3.42 14.82
C ILE A 10 10.54 4.25 15.29
N PHE A 11 9.35 3.67 15.33
CA PHE A 11 8.15 4.40 15.73
C PHE A 11 8.13 4.71 17.22
N ALA A 12 8.66 3.82 18.08
CA ALA A 12 8.86 4.10 19.49
C ALA A 12 9.86 5.24 19.70
N ASP A 13 11.00 5.23 18.99
CA ASP A 13 11.98 6.33 19.04
C ASP A 13 11.36 7.66 18.58
N LEU A 14 10.57 7.64 17.50
CA LEU A 14 9.90 8.84 17.00
C LEU A 14 8.89 9.39 18.01
N ASP A 15 8.13 8.53 18.69
CA ASP A 15 7.13 8.92 19.68
C ASP A 15 7.72 9.74 20.85
N GLU A 16 8.94 9.38 21.28
CA GLU A 16 9.67 10.12 22.32
C GLU A 16 10.30 11.42 21.81
N ILE A 17 10.74 11.45 20.55
CA ILE A 17 11.53 12.57 19.99
C ILE A 17 10.64 13.70 19.46
N VAL A 18 9.50 13.37 18.85
CA VAL A 18 8.67 14.38 18.17
C VAL A 18 7.67 15.03 19.14
N PRO A 19 7.35 16.33 18.96
CA PRO A 19 6.34 17.01 19.76
C PRO A 19 4.97 16.31 19.73
N GLU A 20 4.16 16.55 20.76
CA GLU A 20 2.75 16.17 20.78
C GLU A 20 2.00 16.71 19.55
N GLY A 21 1.04 15.95 19.03
CA GLY A 21 0.23 16.35 17.86
C GLY A 21 0.87 16.11 16.48
N VAL A 22 2.12 15.64 16.42
CA VAL A 22 2.75 15.26 15.15
C VAL A 22 2.18 13.93 14.64
N VAL A 23 1.73 13.91 13.38
CA VAL A 23 1.30 12.71 12.67
C VAL A 23 2.52 11.89 12.22
N LEU A 24 2.50 10.59 12.49
CA LEU A 24 3.54 9.65 12.06
C LEU A 24 3.00 8.74 10.94
N ALA A 25 3.68 8.77 9.79
CA ALA A 25 3.28 8.01 8.60
C ALA A 25 4.29 6.94 8.21
N THR A 26 3.83 5.80 7.69
CA THR A 26 4.69 4.73 7.13
C THR A 26 4.28 4.33 5.71
N ASN A 27 5.26 4.24 4.82
CA ASN A 27 5.11 3.75 3.44
C ASN A 27 5.31 2.22 3.35
N THR A 28 4.76 1.44 4.29
CA THR A 28 4.82 -0.03 4.17
C THR A 28 3.82 -0.50 3.12
N SER A 29 4.11 -1.60 2.43
CA SER A 29 3.24 -2.20 1.42
C SER A 29 2.43 -3.41 1.93
N THR A 30 2.77 -3.94 3.11
CA THR A 30 2.15 -5.17 3.65
C THR A 30 2.08 -5.26 5.17
N LEU A 31 2.87 -4.46 5.92
CA LEU A 31 2.90 -4.55 7.36
C LEU A 31 1.72 -3.79 7.98
N SER A 32 1.17 -4.33 9.06
CA SER A 32 0.01 -3.76 9.72
C SER A 32 0.33 -2.40 10.35
N ILE A 33 -0.45 -1.39 9.98
CA ILE A 33 -0.37 -0.04 10.56
C ILE A 33 -0.73 -0.08 12.04
N THR A 34 -1.74 -0.87 12.41
CA THR A 34 -2.16 -1.08 13.80
C THR A 34 -1.04 -1.67 14.65
N THR A 35 -0.28 -2.62 14.09
CA THR A 35 0.84 -3.24 14.82
C THR A 35 2.02 -2.28 14.99
N ILE A 36 2.27 -1.43 13.99
CA ILE A 36 3.31 -0.38 14.08
C ILE A 36 2.88 0.69 15.10
N ALA A 37 1.63 1.14 15.03
CA ALA A 37 1.05 2.14 15.94
C ALA A 37 1.03 1.68 17.40
N ALA A 38 0.90 0.37 17.66
CA ALA A 38 0.96 -0.19 19.01
C ALA A 38 2.34 -0.09 19.68
N ALA A 39 3.37 0.40 18.98
CA ALA A 39 4.67 0.73 19.56
C ALA A 39 4.75 2.16 20.11
N THR A 40 3.69 2.98 19.95
CA THR A 40 3.63 4.37 20.42
C THR A 40 2.52 4.56 21.45
N ASP A 41 2.59 5.64 22.21
CA ASP A 41 1.54 6.11 23.14
C ASP A 41 0.47 6.98 22.43
N ARG A 42 0.61 7.22 21.12
CA ARG A 42 -0.29 8.02 20.26
C ARG A 42 -0.83 7.27 19.03
N PRO A 43 -1.37 6.06 19.17
CA PRO A 43 -1.78 5.24 18.02
C PRO A 43 -2.82 5.91 17.10
N GLU A 44 -3.58 6.88 17.61
CA GLU A 44 -4.51 7.71 16.87
C GLU A 44 -3.84 8.67 15.86
N LEU A 45 -2.58 9.03 16.09
CA LEU A 45 -1.78 9.91 15.22
C LEU A 45 -0.88 9.13 14.24
N VAL A 46 -1.10 7.82 14.09
CA VAL A 46 -0.31 6.97 13.18
C VAL A 46 -1.15 6.55 11.97
N VAL A 47 -0.61 6.70 10.76
CA VAL A 47 -1.30 6.40 9.49
C VAL A 47 -0.38 5.70 8.48
N GLY A 48 -0.94 4.87 7.60
CA GLY A 48 -0.20 4.36 6.44
C GLY A 48 -0.35 5.30 5.25
N LEU A 49 0.75 5.55 4.55
CA LEU A 49 0.80 6.42 3.37
C LEU A 49 1.61 5.72 2.29
N HIS A 50 0.92 4.82 1.57
CA HIS A 50 1.51 3.85 0.66
C HIS A 50 1.58 4.42 -0.77
N PHE A 51 2.76 4.94 -1.11
CA PHE A 51 3.08 5.47 -2.44
C PHE A 51 3.37 4.37 -3.44
N MET A 52 2.88 4.56 -4.66
CA MET A 52 3.20 3.70 -5.79
C MET A 52 4.56 4.07 -6.41
N ASN A 53 5.37 3.07 -6.77
CA ASN A 53 6.71 3.26 -7.32
C ASN A 53 6.68 3.22 -8.87
N PRO A 54 7.42 4.09 -9.60
CA PRO A 54 8.23 5.22 -9.12
C PRO A 54 7.41 6.40 -8.61
N VAL A 55 7.71 6.86 -7.40
CA VAL A 55 6.93 7.91 -6.71
C VAL A 55 6.77 9.20 -7.53
N PRO A 56 7.78 9.73 -8.24
CA PRO A 56 7.58 10.95 -9.05
C PRO A 56 6.66 10.77 -10.26
N ILE A 57 6.48 9.53 -10.74
CA ILE A 57 5.74 9.21 -11.97
C ILE A 57 4.32 8.75 -11.63
N MET A 58 4.19 7.90 -10.61
CA MET A 58 2.91 7.34 -10.21
C MET A 58 2.07 8.38 -9.47
N LYS A 59 0.78 8.45 -9.80
CA LYS A 59 -0.15 9.41 -9.21
C LYS A 59 -0.80 8.90 -7.92
N GLY A 60 -0.88 7.58 -7.76
CA GLY A 60 -1.64 6.96 -6.67
C GLY A 60 -0.91 6.96 -5.33
N VAL A 61 -1.66 7.25 -4.26
CA VAL A 61 -1.29 7.00 -2.87
C VAL A 61 -2.47 6.33 -2.16
N GLU A 62 -2.19 5.21 -1.50
CA GLU A 62 -3.16 4.53 -0.65
C GLU A 62 -3.00 5.02 0.79
N VAL A 63 -4.04 5.65 1.33
CA VAL A 63 -4.13 6.04 2.74
C VAL A 63 -4.67 4.84 3.51
N VAL A 64 -3.86 4.31 4.43
CA VAL A 64 -4.21 3.10 5.19
C VAL A 64 -4.55 3.48 6.62
N ARG A 65 -5.80 3.21 7.00
CA ARG A 65 -6.32 3.50 8.33
C ARG A 65 -6.06 2.34 9.30
N GLY A 66 -5.24 2.60 10.32
CA GLY A 66 -5.07 1.69 11.45
C GLY A 66 -6.30 1.65 12.35
N GLU A 67 -6.42 0.63 13.20
CA GLU A 67 -7.61 0.40 14.04
C GLU A 67 -7.99 1.61 14.92
N LYS A 68 -6.98 2.36 15.39
CA LYS A 68 -7.16 3.52 16.27
C LYS A 68 -6.93 4.87 15.57
N THR A 69 -6.52 4.88 14.30
CA THR A 69 -6.19 6.12 13.59
C THR A 69 -7.39 7.05 13.57
N ASP A 70 -7.17 8.29 13.99
CA ASP A 70 -8.20 9.32 14.07
C ASP A 70 -8.67 9.70 12.66
N PRO A 71 -9.99 9.89 12.43
CA PRO A 71 -10.50 10.39 11.16
C PRO A 71 -9.83 11.70 10.68
N GLU A 72 -9.49 12.62 11.58
CA GLU A 72 -8.81 13.88 11.22
C GLU A 72 -7.39 13.63 10.69
N VAL A 73 -6.71 12.58 11.17
CA VAL A 73 -5.39 12.18 10.68
C VAL A 73 -5.47 11.53 9.31
N VAL A 74 -6.55 10.79 9.03
CA VAL A 74 -6.84 10.26 7.69
C VAL A 74 -7.07 11.40 6.71
N GLU A 75 -7.92 12.38 7.07
CA GLU A 75 -8.17 13.57 6.24
C GLU A 75 -6.88 14.34 5.97
N PHE A 76 -6.06 14.59 7.00
CA PHE A 76 -4.74 15.21 6.84
C PHE A 76 -3.84 14.45 5.86
N ALA A 77 -3.85 13.10 5.90
CA ALA A 77 -3.07 12.28 4.97
C ALA A 77 -3.54 12.39 3.52
N HIS A 78 -4.86 12.55 3.30
CA HIS A 78 -5.42 12.84 1.98
C HIS A 78 -4.95 14.21 1.49
N GLU A 79 -5.18 15.27 2.26
CA GLU A 79 -4.79 16.64 1.91
C GLU A 79 -3.28 16.76 1.63
N PHE A 80 -2.45 16.19 2.51
CA PHE A 80 -1.00 16.17 2.34
C PHE A 80 -0.58 15.48 1.03
N SER A 81 -1.22 14.37 0.66
CA SER A 81 -0.91 13.66 -0.57
C SER A 81 -1.36 14.45 -1.81
N GLU A 82 -2.51 15.11 -1.74
CA GLU A 82 -3.04 15.96 -2.81
C GLU A 82 -2.17 17.20 -3.05
N ASP A 83 -1.63 17.81 -2.00
CA ASP A 83 -0.64 18.90 -2.09
C ASP A 83 0.64 18.47 -2.82
N LEU A 84 0.97 17.17 -2.78
CA LEU A 84 2.06 16.56 -3.55
C LEU A 84 1.66 16.19 -5.00
N GLY A 85 0.45 16.54 -5.43
CA GLY A 85 -0.10 16.22 -6.75
C GLY A 85 -0.47 14.74 -6.91
N LYS A 86 -0.83 14.07 -5.81
CA LYS A 86 -1.28 12.67 -5.81
C LYS A 86 -2.79 12.55 -5.81
N GLU A 87 -3.26 11.41 -6.27
CA GLU A 87 -4.65 10.96 -6.20
C GLU A 87 -4.73 9.85 -5.14
N THR A 88 -5.70 9.94 -4.24
CA THR A 88 -5.77 9.09 -3.06
C THR A 88 -6.99 8.16 -3.04
N TRP A 89 -6.85 7.03 -2.34
CA TRP A 89 -7.97 6.21 -1.89
C TRP A 89 -7.67 5.66 -0.50
N GLU A 90 -8.72 5.24 0.22
CA GLU A 90 -8.60 4.71 1.58
C GLU A 90 -8.66 3.17 1.58
N SER A 91 -7.98 2.57 2.56
CA SER A 91 -8.10 1.16 2.90
C SER A 91 -8.03 0.94 4.41
N ASP A 92 -8.76 -0.06 4.91
CA ASP A 92 -8.55 -0.56 6.26
C ASP A 92 -7.20 -1.29 6.37
N ASP A 93 -6.62 -1.29 7.57
CA ASP A 93 -5.43 -2.08 7.88
C ASP A 93 -5.68 -3.60 7.80
N LYS A 94 -5.54 -4.12 6.59
CA LYS A 94 -5.62 -5.54 6.21
C LYS A 94 -4.42 -5.92 5.36
N PRO A 95 -3.96 -7.19 5.41
CA PRO A 95 -2.83 -7.64 4.61
C PRO A 95 -3.02 -7.32 3.12
N GLY A 96 -2.05 -6.59 2.56
CA GLY A 96 -2.02 -6.16 1.16
C GLY A 96 -2.94 -4.99 0.81
N PHE A 97 -3.61 -4.38 1.80
CA PHE A 97 -4.51 -3.24 1.61
C PHE A 97 -5.53 -3.49 0.50
N VAL A 98 -5.76 -2.55 -0.42
CA VAL A 98 -6.57 -2.76 -1.63
C VAL A 98 -5.69 -3.26 -2.77
N THR A 99 -4.65 -2.51 -3.14
CA THR A 99 -3.92 -2.76 -4.40
C THR A 99 -3.22 -4.11 -4.39
N ASN A 100 -2.36 -4.38 -3.39
CA ASN A 100 -1.61 -5.62 -3.35
C ASN A 100 -2.52 -6.83 -3.10
N ARG A 101 -3.60 -6.66 -2.33
CA ARG A 101 -4.58 -7.71 -2.05
C ARG A 101 -5.30 -8.20 -3.31
N ILE A 102 -5.58 -7.31 -4.25
CA ILE A 102 -6.22 -7.66 -5.54
C ILE A 102 -5.18 -8.08 -6.58
N LEU A 103 -4.02 -7.42 -6.60
CA LEU A 103 -2.92 -7.70 -7.52
C LEU A 103 -2.44 -9.15 -7.38
N MET A 104 -2.18 -9.62 -6.15
CA MET A 104 -1.60 -10.95 -5.94
C MET A 104 -2.49 -12.09 -6.49
N PRO A 105 -3.81 -12.14 -6.23
CA PRO A 105 -4.70 -13.09 -6.90
C PRO A 105 -4.69 -13.00 -8.43
N TRP A 106 -4.65 -11.79 -9.00
CA TRP A 106 -4.61 -11.61 -10.45
C TRP A 106 -3.30 -12.15 -11.07
N LEU A 107 -2.15 -11.87 -10.45
CA LEU A 107 -0.86 -12.46 -10.86
C LEU A 107 -0.88 -13.99 -10.74
N ASN A 108 -1.36 -14.51 -9.61
CA ASN A 108 -1.46 -15.94 -9.35
C ASN A 108 -2.37 -16.64 -10.37
N GLU A 109 -3.46 -16.01 -10.78
CA GLU A 109 -4.36 -16.57 -11.79
C GLU A 109 -3.71 -16.61 -13.18
N GLY A 110 -2.94 -15.57 -13.55
CA GLY A 110 -2.13 -15.59 -14.76
C GLY A 110 -1.13 -16.75 -14.76
N ILE A 111 -0.44 -16.97 -13.63
CA ILE A 111 0.52 -18.08 -13.46
C ILE A 111 -0.17 -19.44 -13.58
N ARG A 112 -1.35 -19.61 -12.96
CA ARG A 112 -2.12 -20.87 -13.06
C ARG A 112 -2.61 -21.14 -14.47
N ALA A 113 -3.15 -20.14 -15.16
CA ALA A 113 -3.58 -20.29 -16.55
C ALA A 113 -2.42 -20.72 -17.47
N TYR A 114 -1.22 -20.22 -17.20
CA TYR A 114 -0.01 -20.65 -17.91
C TYR A 114 0.39 -22.09 -17.57
N ASP A 115 0.41 -22.46 -16.29
CA ASP A 115 0.74 -23.81 -15.81
C ASP A 115 -0.23 -24.88 -16.36
N GLU A 116 -1.52 -24.56 -16.44
CA GLU A 116 -2.57 -25.42 -16.99
C GLU A 116 -2.56 -25.50 -18.53
N GLY A 117 -1.71 -24.70 -19.20
CA GLY A 117 -1.59 -24.68 -20.65
C GLY A 117 -2.78 -24.06 -21.37
N VAL A 118 -3.50 -23.13 -20.73
CA VAL A 118 -4.66 -22.44 -21.31
C VAL A 118 -4.28 -21.71 -22.60
N ALA A 119 -3.13 -21.04 -22.58
CA ALA A 119 -2.57 -20.31 -23.72
C ALA A 119 -1.07 -20.06 -23.52
N SER A 120 -0.41 -19.49 -24.54
CA SER A 120 0.97 -19.00 -24.43
C SER A 120 1.06 -17.83 -23.43
N LYS A 121 2.26 -17.58 -22.88
CA LYS A 121 2.50 -16.41 -21.99
C LYS A 121 2.07 -15.11 -22.70
N GLU A 122 2.42 -14.99 -23.98
CA GLU A 122 2.13 -13.82 -24.82
C GLU A 122 0.64 -13.62 -25.06
N ASP A 123 -0.13 -14.69 -25.32
CA ASP A 123 -1.57 -14.57 -25.53
C ASP A 123 -2.35 -14.36 -24.22
N ILE A 124 -1.88 -14.88 -23.09
CA ILE A 124 -2.44 -14.57 -21.76
C ILE A 124 -2.31 -13.07 -21.48
N ASP A 125 -1.10 -12.53 -21.60
CA ASP A 125 -0.87 -11.10 -21.34
C ASP A 125 -1.60 -10.22 -22.36
N ARG A 126 -1.58 -10.58 -23.65
CA ARG A 126 -2.31 -9.84 -24.68
C ARG A 126 -3.81 -9.86 -24.46
N GLY A 127 -4.36 -10.99 -24.05
CA GLY A 127 -5.77 -11.14 -23.69
C GLY A 127 -6.15 -10.23 -22.54
N MET A 128 -5.32 -10.15 -21.49
CA MET A 128 -5.57 -9.27 -20.35
C MET A 128 -5.44 -7.79 -20.74
N THR A 129 -4.38 -7.40 -21.44
CA THR A 129 -4.20 -6.01 -21.88
C THR A 129 -5.33 -5.54 -22.80
N LEU A 130 -5.67 -6.30 -23.84
CA LEU A 130 -6.71 -5.89 -24.80
C LEU A 130 -8.14 -6.08 -24.27
N GLY A 131 -8.36 -7.11 -23.42
CA GLY A 131 -9.68 -7.45 -22.90
C GLY A 131 -10.09 -6.67 -21.65
N THR A 132 -9.12 -6.18 -20.87
CA THR A 132 -9.39 -5.47 -19.60
C THR A 132 -8.78 -4.07 -19.53
N ASN A 133 -8.08 -3.64 -20.60
CA ASN A 133 -7.46 -2.32 -20.72
C ASN A 133 -6.40 -2.04 -19.62
N VAL A 134 -5.84 -3.08 -19.02
CA VAL A 134 -4.68 -2.97 -18.12
C VAL A 134 -3.42 -2.72 -18.95
N PRO A 135 -2.49 -1.87 -18.48
CA PRO A 135 -1.30 -1.50 -19.26
C PRO A 135 -0.31 -2.65 -19.45
N MET A 136 -0.40 -3.68 -18.60
CA MET A 136 0.49 -4.82 -18.56
C MET A 136 -0.29 -6.06 -18.16
N GLY A 137 -0.05 -7.19 -18.83
CA GLY A 137 -0.65 -8.46 -18.44
C GLY A 137 -0.05 -9.02 -17.15
N PRO A 138 -0.72 -10.01 -16.50
CA PRO A 138 -0.32 -10.52 -15.20
C PRO A 138 1.05 -11.20 -15.21
N LEU A 139 1.47 -11.83 -16.31
CA LEU A 139 2.75 -12.54 -16.37
C LEU A 139 3.91 -11.58 -16.61
N THR A 140 3.74 -10.59 -17.49
CA THR A 140 4.73 -9.51 -17.67
C THR A 140 4.86 -8.66 -16.41
N LEU A 141 3.76 -8.43 -15.67
CA LEU A 141 3.82 -7.65 -14.43
C LEU A 141 4.49 -8.39 -13.28
N ALA A 142 4.47 -9.73 -13.30
CA ALA A 142 5.13 -10.55 -12.29
C ALA A 142 6.66 -10.68 -12.51
N ASP A 143 7.17 -10.36 -13.71
CA ASP A 143 8.60 -10.41 -14.05
C ASP A 143 9.40 -9.29 -13.36
#